data_AF-A0A0J0VA55-F1
#
_entry.id   AF-A0A0J0VA55-F1
#
_cell.length_a   1.000
_cell.length_b   1.000
_cell.length_c   1.000
_cell.angle_alpha   90.00
_cell.angle_beta   90.00
_cell.angle_gamma   90.00
#
_symmetry.space_group_name_H-M   'P 1'
#
loop_
_entity.id
_entity.type
_entity.pdbx_description
1 polymer ?
#
loop_
_entity_poly.entity_id
_entity_poly.type
_entity_poly.pdbx_seq_one_letter_code
_entity_poly.pdbx_strand_id
1 'polypeptide(L)'
;SQDKQMEDINVPGWYIPPKNAFSDTERRKWPSGFFNIGLSHGIPALLIVLCNAKKLNIYVDGQDECIQRIADFLMKFQIKDENGSYWGTHVSLEEYKNGSVLNKDTRDAWCYGTPGVAYSLLIAGKTLNNQSYIDCAVSGMKLASKRLYNIFSPSFCHGLSGVAYICNRFYEETNISDFKEAACKLVDDIIKFYNEEFPFGFKNIEESEGSTKYYDYVGLIDGTAGILLTILAIQNSKKTPWDCAFLLSEV
;
A
#
# COMPACT_ATOMS: atom_id res chain seq x y z
N SER A 1 -19.70 6.30 3.91
CA SER A 1 -20.35 6.15 5.23
C SER A 1 -20.49 7.51 5.86
N GLN A 2 -21.55 7.74 6.64
CA GLN A 2 -21.71 9.01 7.37
C GLN A 2 -20.62 9.14 8.44
N ASP A 3 -20.23 10.38 8.75
CA ASP A 3 -19.30 10.66 9.83
C ASP A 3 -19.89 10.19 11.16
N LYS A 4 -19.01 9.74 12.06
CA LYS A 4 -19.42 9.28 13.39
C LYS A 4 -19.20 10.44 14.36
N GLN A 5 -20.23 10.76 15.13
CA GLN A 5 -20.10 11.67 16.25
C GLN A 5 -19.51 10.89 17.44
N MET A 6 -18.37 11.34 17.95
CA MET A 6 -17.74 10.82 19.16
C MET A 6 -17.52 11.96 20.14
N GLU A 7 -18.29 11.97 21.22
CA GLU A 7 -18.28 13.05 22.22
C GLU A 7 -18.43 14.42 21.50
N ASP A 8 -17.36 15.21 21.46
CA ASP A 8 -17.31 16.58 20.90
C ASP A 8 -16.66 16.66 19.50
N ILE A 9 -16.39 15.52 18.85
CA ILE A 9 -15.64 15.47 17.60
C ILE A 9 -16.36 14.61 16.55
N ASN A 10 -16.46 15.16 15.33
CA ASN A 10 -16.85 14.39 14.15
C ASN A 10 -15.63 13.70 13.56
N VAL A 11 -15.64 12.37 13.58
CA VAL A 11 -14.62 11.55 12.91
C VAL A 11 -15.19 10.97 11.60
N PRO A 12 -14.34 10.77 10.58
CA PRO A 12 -14.74 10.06 9.39
C PRO A 12 -15.32 8.67 9.70
N GLY A 13 -16.25 8.22 8.86
CA GLY A 13 -16.91 6.92 9.04
C GLY A 13 -15.98 5.70 9.04
N TRP A 14 -14.73 5.86 8.59
CA TRP A 14 -13.67 4.84 8.60
C TRP A 14 -12.79 4.85 9.87
N TYR A 15 -13.15 5.61 10.91
CA TYR A 15 -12.57 5.44 12.24
C TYR A 15 -12.91 4.06 12.83
N ILE A 16 -11.88 3.39 13.37
CA ILE A 16 -11.96 2.08 14.02
C ILE A 16 -11.82 2.28 15.55
N PRO A 17 -12.90 2.10 16.32
CA PRO A 17 -12.81 2.14 17.79
C PRO A 17 -12.04 0.93 18.33
N PRO A 18 -11.44 1.02 19.53
CA PRO A 18 -10.63 -0.06 20.11
C PRO A 18 -11.33 -1.43 20.17
N LYS A 19 -12.64 -1.42 20.43
CA LYS A 19 -13.48 -2.63 20.47
C LYS A 19 -13.54 -3.38 19.13
N ASN A 20 -13.26 -2.70 18.02
CA ASN A 20 -13.27 -3.23 16.66
C ASN A 20 -11.85 -3.42 16.09
N ALA A 21 -10.80 -3.22 16.89
CA ALA A 21 -9.43 -3.54 16.46
C ALA A 21 -9.31 -5.04 16.15
N PHE A 22 -8.51 -5.40 15.14
CA PHE A 22 -8.42 -6.78 14.65
C PHE A 22 -7.68 -7.69 15.64
N SER A 23 -6.71 -7.16 16.39
CA SER A 23 -5.98 -7.91 17.41
C SER A 23 -5.80 -7.16 18.73
N ASP A 24 -5.48 -7.90 19.80
CA ASP A 24 -5.14 -7.33 21.11
C ASP A 24 -3.85 -6.48 21.07
N THR A 25 -2.94 -6.77 20.15
CA THR A 25 -1.74 -5.95 19.95
C THR A 25 -2.11 -4.58 19.38
N GLU A 26 -2.98 -4.54 18.37
CA GLU A 26 -3.49 -3.28 17.83
C GLU A 26 -4.28 -2.50 18.89
N ARG A 27 -5.15 -3.18 19.64
CA ARG A 27 -5.93 -2.56 20.72
C ARG A 27 -5.05 -1.91 21.78
N ARG A 28 -3.94 -2.56 22.15
CA ARG A 28 -2.95 -2.02 23.09
C ARG A 28 -2.15 -0.86 22.49
N LYS A 29 -1.82 -0.93 21.20
CA LYS A 29 -1.08 0.12 20.49
C LYS A 29 -1.91 1.39 20.27
N TRP A 30 -3.22 1.24 20.07
CA TRP A 30 -4.15 2.33 19.84
C TRP A 30 -5.36 2.27 20.79
N PRO A 31 -5.16 2.57 22.09
CA PRO A 31 -6.20 2.44 23.11
C PRO A 31 -7.38 3.40 22.91
N SER A 32 -7.20 4.47 22.13
CA SER A 32 -8.25 5.42 21.72
C SER A 32 -8.76 5.20 20.31
N GLY A 33 -8.36 4.10 19.65
CA GLY A 33 -8.73 3.79 18.27
C GLY A 33 -7.89 4.52 17.23
N PHE A 34 -8.15 4.21 15.97
CA PHE A 34 -7.27 4.58 14.85
C PHE A 34 -8.00 4.59 13.50
N PHE A 35 -7.31 5.06 12.48
CA PHE A 35 -7.66 4.96 11.07
C PHE A 35 -6.61 4.07 10.39
N ASN A 36 -7.04 3.00 9.76
CA ASN A 36 -6.14 2.12 9.01
C ASN A 36 -5.84 2.75 7.64
N ILE A 37 -4.56 3.03 7.38
CA ILE A 37 -4.08 3.62 6.13
C ILE A 37 -3.22 2.63 5.32
N GLY A 38 -3.26 1.33 5.65
CA GLY A 38 -2.71 0.28 4.80
C GLY A 38 -3.63 -0.02 3.62
N LEU A 39 -3.08 -0.41 2.49
CA LEU A 39 -3.87 -0.81 1.34
C LEU A 39 -4.66 -2.11 1.58
N SER A 40 -4.11 -3.09 2.32
CA SER A 40 -4.79 -4.37 2.49
C SER A 40 -6.00 -4.32 3.45
N HIS A 41 -6.05 -3.34 4.36
CA HIS A 41 -7.05 -3.28 5.43
C HIS A 41 -7.64 -1.89 5.69
N GLY A 42 -7.26 -0.90 4.88
CA GLY A 42 -7.55 0.50 5.16
C GLY A 42 -8.21 1.25 4.00
N ILE A 43 -8.27 2.56 4.18
CA ILE A 43 -8.92 3.47 3.23
C ILE A 43 -8.27 3.59 1.84
N PRO A 44 -6.97 3.30 1.61
CA PRO A 44 -6.42 3.26 0.25
C PRO A 44 -7.12 2.24 -0.66
N ALA A 45 -7.55 1.09 -0.16
CA ALA A 45 -8.30 0.11 -0.96
C ALA A 45 -9.66 0.66 -1.36
N LEU A 46 -10.37 1.27 -0.40
CA LEU A 46 -11.65 1.93 -0.68
C LEU A 46 -11.49 3.04 -1.72
N LEU A 47 -10.42 3.83 -1.63
CA LEU A 47 -10.11 4.87 -2.60
C LEU A 47 -9.97 4.30 -4.02
N ILE A 48 -9.20 3.22 -4.19
CA ILE A 48 -9.01 2.58 -5.50
C ILE A 48 -10.34 2.01 -6.01
N VAL A 49 -11.11 1.32 -5.16
CA VAL A 49 -12.42 0.76 -5.55
C VAL A 49 -13.38 1.85 -6.03
N LEU A 50 -13.47 2.98 -5.32
CA LEU A 50 -14.32 4.10 -5.73
C LEU A 50 -13.86 4.71 -7.06
N CYS A 51 -12.54 4.82 -7.27
CA CYS A 51 -11.99 5.31 -8.52
C CYS A 51 -12.27 4.36 -9.69
N ASN A 52 -12.07 3.05 -9.49
CA ASN A 52 -12.34 2.04 -10.51
C ASN A 52 -13.83 1.97 -10.86
N ALA A 53 -14.72 2.05 -9.87
CA ALA A 53 -16.16 2.15 -10.11
C ALA A 53 -16.51 3.35 -11.01
N LYS A 54 -15.90 4.52 -10.74
CA LYS A 54 -16.09 5.72 -11.57
C LYS A 54 -15.61 5.51 -13.01
N LYS A 55 -14.43 4.88 -13.20
CA LYS A 55 -13.89 4.55 -14.53
C LYS A 55 -14.81 3.60 -15.31
N LEU A 56 -15.49 2.69 -14.61
CA LEU A 56 -16.48 1.77 -15.18
C LEU A 56 -17.88 2.41 -15.36
N ASN A 57 -18.01 3.73 -15.19
CA ASN A 57 -19.27 4.48 -15.25
C ASN A 57 -20.31 4.01 -14.20
N ILE A 58 -19.86 3.48 -13.06
CA ILE A 58 -20.70 3.13 -11.92
C ILE A 58 -20.65 4.29 -10.92
N TYR A 59 -21.76 5.00 -10.81
CA TYR A 59 -21.89 6.21 -10.01
C TYR A 59 -22.84 6.04 -8.83
N VAL A 60 -22.48 6.64 -7.70
CA VAL A 60 -23.35 6.81 -6.52
C VAL A 60 -23.23 8.24 -5.98
N ASP A 61 -24.29 8.73 -5.35
CA ASP A 61 -24.30 10.07 -4.77
C ASP A 61 -23.16 10.24 -3.74
N GLY A 62 -22.43 11.36 -3.85
CA GLY A 62 -21.32 11.67 -2.94
C GLY A 62 -20.01 10.93 -3.24
N GLN A 63 -19.89 10.19 -4.35
CA GLN A 63 -18.70 9.40 -4.67
C GLN A 63 -17.45 10.27 -4.87
N ASP A 64 -17.54 11.35 -5.64
CA ASP A 64 -16.40 12.22 -5.93
C ASP A 64 -15.93 12.94 -4.66
N GLU A 65 -16.87 13.41 -3.85
CA GLU A 65 -16.59 13.99 -2.53
C GLU A 65 -15.93 12.96 -1.61
N CYS A 66 -16.36 11.69 -1.65
CA CYS A 66 -15.75 10.62 -0.88
C CYS A 66 -14.31 10.34 -1.33
N ILE A 67 -14.06 10.24 -2.65
CA ILE A 67 -12.70 10.07 -3.21
C ILE A 67 -11.81 11.23 -2.76
N GLN A 68 -12.29 12.47 -2.92
CA GLN A 68 -11.57 13.67 -2.53
C GLN A 68 -11.25 13.69 -1.03
N ARG A 69 -12.23 13.39 -0.17
CA ARG A 69 -12.04 13.35 1.30
C ARG A 69 -11.02 12.31 1.75
N ILE A 70 -11.03 11.12 1.14
CA ILE A 70 -10.05 10.07 1.47
C ILE A 70 -8.66 10.46 0.98
N ALA A 71 -8.53 10.97 -0.24
CA ALA A 71 -7.25 11.43 -0.79
C ALA A 71 -6.66 12.58 0.05
N ASP A 72 -7.47 13.58 0.40
CA ASP A 72 -7.06 14.70 1.28
C ASP A 72 -6.63 14.21 2.66
N PHE A 73 -7.31 13.21 3.22
CA PHE A 73 -6.91 12.59 4.49
C PHE A 73 -5.52 11.97 4.38
N LEU A 74 -5.26 11.18 3.33
CA LEU A 74 -3.94 10.57 3.09
C LEU A 74 -2.87 11.65 2.85
N MET A 75 -3.18 12.70 2.10
CA MET A 75 -2.29 13.84 1.88
C MET A 75 -1.96 14.57 3.20
N LYS A 76 -2.93 14.72 4.09
CA LYS A 76 -2.75 15.41 5.37
C LYS A 76 -1.83 14.65 6.32
N PHE A 77 -1.98 13.32 6.42
CA PHE A 77 -1.27 12.49 7.40
C PHE A 77 -0.02 11.81 6.81
N GLN A 78 0.73 12.55 6.00
CA GLN A 78 2.07 12.16 5.57
C GLN A 78 3.07 12.31 6.71
N ILE A 79 3.99 11.35 6.83
CA ILE A 79 5.23 11.54 7.58
C ILE A 79 6.17 12.35 6.68
N LYS A 80 6.72 13.44 7.21
CA LYS A 80 7.68 14.30 6.50
C LYS A 80 9.00 14.31 7.23
N ASP A 81 10.08 14.07 6.51
CA ASP A 81 11.45 14.25 6.99
C ASP A 81 12.34 14.85 5.89
N GLU A 82 13.65 14.90 6.16
CA GLU A 82 14.65 15.46 5.25
C GLU A 82 14.74 14.75 3.90
N ASN A 83 14.32 13.48 3.81
CA ASN A 83 14.40 12.67 2.60
C ASN A 83 13.12 12.76 1.76
N GLY A 84 12.04 13.32 2.31
CA GLY A 84 10.78 13.53 1.61
C GLY A 84 9.56 13.18 2.44
N SER A 85 8.45 12.91 1.75
CA SER A 85 7.18 12.54 2.36
C SER A 85 6.82 11.09 2.06
N TYR A 86 6.31 10.38 3.05
CA TYR A 86 5.92 8.97 3.01
C TYR A 86 4.76 8.70 3.97
N TRP A 87 4.26 7.47 4.00
CA TRP A 87 3.14 7.07 4.85
C TRP A 87 3.50 5.95 5.80
N GLY A 88 2.96 6.04 7.01
CA GLY A 88 3.02 4.97 7.99
C GLY A 88 1.92 3.93 7.80
N THR A 89 1.62 3.19 8.87
CA THR A 89 0.62 2.12 8.84
C THR A 89 -0.78 2.54 9.26
N HIS A 90 -0.87 3.48 10.22
CA HIS A 90 -2.09 3.91 10.87
C HIS A 90 -2.01 5.39 11.23
N VAL A 91 -3.17 6.03 11.39
CA VAL A 91 -3.30 7.33 12.05
C VAL A 91 -4.08 7.12 13.34
N SER A 92 -3.51 7.46 14.48
CA SER A 92 -4.20 7.40 15.77
C SER A 92 -5.28 8.48 15.87
N LEU A 93 -6.25 8.29 16.78
CA LEU A 93 -7.24 9.34 17.07
C LEU A 93 -6.58 10.65 17.55
N GLU A 94 -5.47 10.56 18.28
CA GLU A 94 -4.71 11.72 18.75
C GLU A 94 -4.09 12.50 17.59
N GLU A 95 -3.41 11.81 16.68
CA GLU A 95 -2.84 12.44 15.47
C GLU A 95 -3.93 13.09 14.62
N TYR A 96 -5.08 12.45 14.48
CA TYR A 96 -6.22 13.03 13.78
C TYR A 96 -6.70 14.35 14.42
N LYS A 97 -6.86 14.36 15.75
CA LYS A 97 -7.26 15.55 16.52
C LYS A 97 -6.24 16.68 16.40
N ASN A 98 -4.95 16.35 16.48
CA ASN A 98 -3.86 17.33 16.43
C ASN A 98 -3.56 17.79 15.00
N GLY A 99 -3.97 17.01 13.99
CA GLY A 99 -3.68 17.29 12.59
C GLY A 99 -2.20 17.08 12.21
N SER A 100 -1.43 16.38 13.03
CA SER A 100 0.00 16.10 12.82
C SER A 100 0.32 14.64 13.13
N VAL A 101 1.33 14.10 12.44
CA VAL A 101 1.78 12.71 12.61
C VAL A 101 2.85 12.67 13.71
N LEU A 102 2.68 11.74 14.66
CA LEU A 102 3.58 11.51 15.79
C LEU A 102 4.33 10.18 15.63
N ASN A 103 3.65 9.14 15.14
CA ASN A 103 4.22 7.82 14.91
C ASN A 103 4.82 7.73 13.51
N LYS A 104 6.10 7.33 13.43
CA LYS A 104 6.83 7.13 12.17
C LYS A 104 6.94 5.67 11.73
N ASP A 105 6.23 4.77 12.40
CA ASP A 105 6.16 3.35 12.06
C ASP A 105 5.68 3.16 10.63
N THR A 106 6.57 2.64 9.79
CA THR A 106 6.34 2.42 8.37
C THR A 106 6.90 1.07 7.93
N ARG A 107 6.42 0.62 6.77
CA ARG A 107 6.97 -0.46 5.97
C ARG A 107 6.80 -0.07 4.52
N ASP A 108 7.80 -0.28 3.67
CA ASP A 108 7.64 0.00 2.24
C ASP A 108 7.04 -1.21 1.53
N ALA A 109 5.81 -1.58 1.88
CA ALA A 109 5.11 -2.78 1.39
C ALA A 109 3.84 -2.45 0.59
N TRP A 110 3.31 -3.44 -0.13
CA TRP A 110 1.97 -3.36 -0.71
C TRP A 110 0.90 -3.23 0.37
N CYS A 111 0.93 -4.09 1.40
CA CYS A 111 -0.14 -4.14 2.41
C CYS A 111 -0.21 -2.90 3.30
N TYR A 112 0.93 -2.37 3.72
CA TYR A 112 1.03 -1.20 4.60
C TYR A 112 2.19 -0.29 4.20
N GLY A 113 1.95 1.02 4.37
CA GLY A 113 2.90 2.08 4.10
C GLY A 113 2.90 2.56 2.65
N THR A 114 4.03 3.11 2.23
CA THR A 114 4.07 4.05 1.10
C THR A 114 3.67 3.45 -0.24
N PRO A 115 4.14 2.26 -0.66
CA PRO A 115 3.81 1.75 -1.99
C PRO A 115 2.30 1.63 -2.24
N GLY A 116 1.56 1.02 -1.31
CA GLY A 116 0.10 0.88 -1.43
C GLY A 116 -0.64 2.21 -1.35
N VAL A 117 -0.24 3.10 -0.43
CA VAL A 117 -0.87 4.42 -0.28
C VAL A 117 -0.62 5.30 -1.50
N ALA A 118 0.63 5.39 -1.95
CA ALA A 118 1.02 6.18 -3.11
C ALA A 118 0.28 5.69 -4.36
N TYR A 119 0.15 4.38 -4.57
CA TYR A 119 -0.63 3.85 -5.69
C TYR A 119 -2.10 4.31 -5.64
N SER A 120 -2.74 4.26 -4.46
CA SER A 120 -4.11 4.75 -4.32
C SER A 120 -4.27 6.24 -4.64
N LEU A 121 -3.30 7.06 -4.24
CA LEU A 121 -3.27 8.50 -4.54
C LEU A 121 -3.01 8.78 -6.02
N LEU A 122 -2.17 7.98 -6.68
CA LEU A 122 -1.97 8.07 -8.13
C LEU A 122 -3.27 7.83 -8.88
N ILE A 123 -3.98 6.74 -8.54
CA ILE A 123 -5.25 6.40 -9.18
C ILE A 123 -6.31 7.48 -8.90
N ALA A 124 -6.40 7.99 -7.67
CA ALA A 124 -7.30 9.09 -7.35
C ALA A 124 -6.96 10.39 -8.08
N GLY A 125 -5.67 10.74 -8.16
CA GLY A 125 -5.18 11.90 -8.91
C GLY A 125 -5.56 11.84 -10.39
N LYS A 126 -5.37 10.69 -11.03
CA LYS A 126 -5.79 10.48 -12.43
C LYS A 126 -7.31 10.53 -12.58
N THR A 127 -8.05 9.95 -11.64
CA THR A 127 -9.52 9.88 -11.68
C THR A 127 -10.18 11.26 -11.51
N LEU A 128 -9.60 12.11 -10.67
CA LEU A 128 -10.10 13.46 -10.39
C LEU A 128 -9.38 14.56 -11.20
N ASN A 129 -8.41 14.21 -12.06
CA ASN A 129 -7.51 15.14 -12.74
C ASN A 129 -6.79 16.10 -11.77
N ASN A 130 -6.36 15.59 -10.61
CA ASN A 130 -5.69 16.36 -9.57
C ASN A 130 -4.17 16.10 -9.58
N GLN A 131 -3.40 17.07 -10.10
CA GLN A 131 -1.95 16.95 -10.25
C GLN A 131 -1.21 16.85 -8.91
N SER A 132 -1.68 17.53 -7.86
CA SER A 132 -1.04 17.51 -6.55
C SER A 132 -1.01 16.10 -5.94
N TYR A 133 -2.05 15.28 -6.19
CA TYR A 133 -2.07 13.88 -5.77
C TYR A 133 -1.09 13.03 -6.56
N ILE A 134 -1.03 13.26 -7.88
CA ILE A 134 -0.11 12.54 -8.77
C ILE A 134 1.34 12.83 -8.37
N ASP A 135 1.69 14.10 -8.18
CA ASP A 135 3.06 14.52 -7.82
C ASP A 135 3.48 13.95 -6.47
N CYS A 136 2.57 13.99 -5.48
CA CYS A 136 2.80 13.43 -4.16
C CYS A 136 2.99 11.90 -4.21
N ALA A 137 2.12 11.20 -4.94
CA ALA A 137 2.23 9.75 -5.16
C ALA A 137 3.55 9.37 -5.82
N VAL A 138 3.94 10.08 -6.88
CA VAL A 138 5.19 9.85 -7.61
C VAL A 138 6.39 10.08 -6.70
N SER A 139 6.42 11.19 -5.97
CA SER A 139 7.51 11.51 -5.04
C SER A 139 7.64 10.45 -3.94
N GLY A 140 6.53 10.07 -3.31
CA GLY A 140 6.53 9.07 -2.25
C GLY A 140 6.96 7.69 -2.75
N MET A 141 6.46 7.27 -3.92
CA MET A 141 6.85 5.98 -4.50
C MET A 141 8.33 5.95 -4.89
N LYS A 142 8.89 7.03 -5.45
CA LYS A 142 10.33 7.14 -5.76
C LYS A 142 11.20 7.03 -4.50
N LEU A 143 10.74 7.55 -3.37
CA LEU A 143 11.42 7.40 -2.08
C LEU A 143 11.35 5.95 -1.60
N ALA A 144 10.14 5.37 -1.55
CA ALA A 144 9.91 4.02 -1.04
C ALA A 144 10.65 2.94 -1.86
N SER A 145 10.68 3.06 -3.19
CA SER A 145 11.36 2.10 -4.07
C SER A 145 12.88 2.09 -3.89
N LYS A 146 13.46 3.16 -3.34
CA LYS A 146 14.89 3.25 -3.00
C LYS A 146 15.16 2.88 -1.55
N ARG A 147 14.25 3.23 -0.64
CA ARG A 147 14.40 3.05 0.80
C ARG A 147 14.18 1.59 1.24
N LEU A 148 13.16 0.92 0.70
CA LEU A 148 12.79 -0.47 1.00
C LEU A 148 12.76 -0.78 2.51
N TYR A 149 12.19 0.14 3.29
CA TYR A 149 12.20 0.05 4.75
C TYR A 149 11.39 -1.14 5.27
N ASN A 150 11.98 -1.94 6.17
CA ASN A 150 11.38 -3.14 6.76
C ASN A 150 10.89 -4.17 5.72
N ILE A 151 11.67 -4.38 4.66
CA ILE A 151 11.44 -5.41 3.64
C ILE A 151 12.57 -6.44 3.67
N PHE A 152 12.21 -7.70 3.95
CA PHE A 152 13.15 -8.81 4.11
C PHE A 152 12.78 -10.06 3.32
N SER A 153 11.55 -10.12 2.76
CA SER A 153 11.03 -11.28 2.02
C SER A 153 10.97 -10.99 0.51
N PRO A 154 11.16 -12.00 -0.37
CA PRO A 154 10.86 -11.86 -1.78
C PRO A 154 9.35 -11.84 -2.07
N SER A 155 8.49 -12.14 -1.09
CA SER A 155 7.03 -12.31 -1.26
C SER A 155 6.29 -11.06 -1.73
N PHE A 156 4.99 -11.19 -2.04
CA PHE A 156 4.19 -10.09 -2.59
C PHE A 156 3.65 -9.15 -1.49
N CYS A 157 3.03 -9.71 -0.44
CA CYS A 157 2.29 -8.95 0.58
C CYS A 157 3.11 -7.81 1.19
N HIS A 158 4.29 -8.15 1.68
CA HIS A 158 5.20 -7.25 2.38
C HIS A 158 6.67 -7.51 2.02
N GLY A 159 6.88 -7.96 0.78
CA GLY A 159 8.20 -8.26 0.24
C GLY A 159 8.51 -7.47 -1.04
N LEU A 160 9.67 -7.76 -1.62
CA LEU A 160 10.17 -7.08 -2.82
C LEU A 160 9.24 -7.22 -4.02
N SER A 161 8.54 -8.36 -4.17
CA SER A 161 7.64 -8.57 -5.33
C SER A 161 6.50 -7.56 -5.37
N GLY A 162 5.90 -7.25 -4.22
CA GLY A 162 4.83 -6.25 -4.16
C GLY A 162 5.32 -4.87 -4.57
N VAL A 163 6.50 -4.46 -4.08
CA VAL A 163 7.11 -3.16 -4.43
C VAL A 163 7.50 -3.11 -5.91
N ALA A 164 8.12 -4.17 -6.43
CA ALA A 164 8.51 -4.29 -7.83
C ALA A 164 7.29 -4.16 -8.76
N TYR A 165 6.20 -4.84 -8.41
CA TYR A 165 4.98 -4.79 -9.20
C TYR A 165 4.33 -3.41 -9.15
N ILE A 166 4.28 -2.76 -7.97
CA ILE A 166 3.78 -1.39 -7.86
C ILE A 166 4.64 -0.42 -8.67
N CYS A 167 5.97 -0.54 -8.66
CA CYS A 167 6.84 0.23 -9.55
C CYS A 167 6.44 0.03 -11.02
N ASN A 168 6.24 -1.22 -11.46
CA ASN A 168 5.78 -1.48 -12.82
C ASN A 168 4.42 -0.81 -13.11
N ARG A 169 3.48 -0.86 -12.18
CA ARG A 169 2.19 -0.17 -12.31
C ARG A 169 2.34 1.35 -12.39
N PHE A 170 3.21 1.96 -11.59
CA PHE A 170 3.51 3.38 -11.70
C PHE A 170 4.07 3.73 -13.07
N TYR A 171 4.95 2.91 -13.64
CA TYR A 171 5.42 3.08 -15.02
C TYR A 171 4.27 3.01 -16.01
N GLU A 172 3.40 1.99 -15.95
CA GLU A 172 2.26 1.86 -16.85
C GLU A 172 1.28 3.04 -16.76
N GLU A 173 1.08 3.58 -15.55
CA GLU A 173 0.16 4.69 -15.34
C GLU A 173 0.74 6.07 -15.68
N THR A 174 2.07 6.24 -15.68
CA THR A 174 2.73 7.56 -15.80
C THR A 174 3.73 7.70 -16.94
N ASN A 175 4.20 6.58 -17.51
CA ASN A 175 5.33 6.51 -18.44
C ASN A 175 6.68 7.03 -17.90
N ILE A 176 6.85 7.19 -16.58
CA ILE A 176 8.12 7.62 -15.96
C ILE A 176 9.09 6.43 -15.91
N SER A 177 10.21 6.51 -16.65
CA SER A 177 11.17 5.41 -16.81
C SER A 177 11.83 4.95 -15.51
N ASP A 178 12.06 5.86 -14.55
CA ASP A 178 12.64 5.54 -13.23
C ASP A 178 11.90 4.37 -12.56
N PHE A 179 10.58 4.28 -12.73
CA PHE A 179 9.79 3.21 -12.12
C PHE A 179 9.97 1.86 -12.83
N LYS A 180 10.16 1.87 -14.15
CA LYS A 180 10.50 0.64 -14.90
C LYS A 180 11.88 0.14 -14.50
N GLU A 181 12.85 1.04 -14.41
CA GLU A 181 14.21 0.72 -13.97
C GLU A 181 14.22 0.16 -12.55
N ALA A 182 13.46 0.79 -11.64
CA ALA A 182 13.29 0.30 -10.27
C ALA A 182 12.63 -1.09 -10.23
N ALA A 183 11.58 -1.34 -11.03
CA ALA A 183 10.92 -2.63 -11.12
C ALA A 183 11.88 -3.73 -11.60
N CYS A 184 12.65 -3.48 -12.67
CA CYS A 184 13.64 -4.43 -13.19
C CYS A 184 14.74 -4.71 -12.16
N LYS A 185 15.28 -3.68 -11.51
CA LYS A 185 16.30 -3.86 -10.46
C LYS A 185 15.77 -4.71 -9.29
N LEU A 186 14.53 -4.47 -8.86
CA LEU A 186 13.92 -5.26 -7.80
C LEU A 186 13.69 -6.71 -8.22
N VAL A 187 13.39 -6.99 -9.50
CA VAL A 187 13.35 -8.36 -10.04
C VAL A 187 14.72 -9.03 -9.93
N ASP A 188 15.80 -8.33 -10.27
CA ASP A 188 17.16 -8.88 -10.11
C ASP A 188 17.47 -9.17 -8.63
N ASP A 189 17.00 -8.33 -7.71
CA ASP A 189 17.13 -8.55 -6.27
C ASP A 189 16.28 -9.73 -5.78
N ILE A 190 15.06 -9.91 -6.29
CA ILE A 190 14.19 -11.05 -5.98
C ILE A 190 14.85 -12.36 -6.43
N ILE A 191 15.44 -12.41 -7.62
CA ILE A 191 16.09 -13.61 -8.16
C ILE A 191 17.22 -14.10 -7.25
N LYS A 192 17.90 -13.21 -6.51
CA LYS A 192 18.95 -13.59 -5.55
C LYS A 192 18.43 -14.43 -4.37
N PHE A 193 17.12 -14.44 -4.12
CA PHE A 193 16.49 -15.29 -3.11
C PHE A 193 16.19 -16.71 -3.61
N TYR A 194 16.39 -16.98 -4.91
CA TYR A 194 16.17 -18.30 -5.47
C TYR A 194 17.23 -19.29 -4.96
N ASN A 195 16.78 -20.46 -4.55
CA ASN A 195 17.64 -21.60 -4.26
C ASN A 195 16.95 -22.89 -4.73
N GLU A 196 17.63 -23.66 -5.57
CA GLU A 196 17.13 -24.93 -6.12
C GLU A 196 16.90 -26.02 -5.07
N GLU A 197 17.52 -25.91 -3.89
CA GLU A 197 17.30 -26.81 -2.77
C GLU A 197 15.96 -26.54 -2.04
N PHE A 198 15.35 -25.37 -2.25
CA PHE A 198 14.04 -25.07 -1.67
C PHE A 198 12.93 -25.76 -2.47
N PRO A 199 11.91 -26.35 -1.81
CA PRO A 199 10.86 -27.11 -2.48
C PRO A 199 10.16 -26.38 -3.64
N PHE A 200 10.11 -25.05 -3.57
CA PHE A 200 9.49 -24.18 -4.57
C PHE A 200 10.43 -23.08 -5.07
N GLY A 201 11.74 -23.22 -4.84
CA GLY A 201 12.75 -22.23 -5.26
C GLY A 201 12.86 -20.99 -4.37
N PHE A 202 11.78 -20.57 -3.69
CA PHE A 202 11.76 -19.41 -2.81
C PHE A 202 11.16 -19.75 -1.45
N LYS A 203 11.58 -19.01 -0.41
CA LYS A 203 10.95 -19.04 0.92
C LYS A 203 10.36 -17.68 1.25
N ASN A 204 9.20 -17.68 1.92
CA ASN A 204 8.73 -16.50 2.62
C ASN A 204 9.56 -16.31 3.89
N ILE A 205 9.91 -15.07 4.18
CA ILE A 205 10.73 -14.70 5.34
C ILE A 205 9.87 -13.81 6.23
N GLU A 206 9.73 -14.17 7.50
CA GLU A 206 9.02 -13.38 8.51
C GLU A 206 9.98 -13.01 9.64
N GLU A 207 10.07 -11.73 9.97
CA GLU A 207 10.80 -11.25 11.13
C GLU A 207 9.83 -10.86 12.25
N SER A 208 9.96 -11.50 13.41
CA SER A 208 9.17 -11.20 14.62
C SER A 208 10.03 -11.34 15.86
N GLU A 209 10.04 -10.31 16.70
CA GLU A 209 10.67 -10.30 18.03
C GLU A 209 12.15 -10.75 18.03
N GLY A 210 12.91 -10.35 17.00
CA GLY A 210 14.33 -10.71 16.86
C GLY A 210 14.58 -12.14 16.36
N SER A 211 13.54 -12.85 15.93
CA SER A 211 13.64 -14.14 15.25
C SER A 211 13.22 -14.04 13.79
N THR A 212 14.01 -14.66 12.91
CA THR A 212 13.67 -14.81 11.48
C THR A 212 13.14 -16.23 11.25
N LYS A 213 11.96 -16.34 10.66
CA LYS A 213 11.32 -17.61 10.30
C LYS A 213 11.18 -17.70 8.79
N TYR A 214 11.31 -18.93 8.29
CA TYR A 214 11.26 -19.24 6.88
C TYR A 214 10.13 -20.23 6.60
N TYR A 215 9.34 -19.96 5.57
CA TYR A 215 8.16 -20.76 5.22
C TYR A 215 8.13 -21.14 3.74
N ASP A 216 7.76 -22.38 3.47
CA ASP A 216 7.62 -22.93 2.11
C ASP A 216 6.20 -22.68 1.57
N TYR A 217 5.84 -21.41 1.41
CA TYR A 217 4.54 -21.01 0.89
C TYR A 217 4.50 -21.01 -0.64
N VAL A 218 3.39 -21.51 -1.20
CA VAL A 218 3.17 -21.61 -2.66
C VAL A 218 2.21 -20.53 -3.17
N GLY A 219 1.34 -20.00 -2.31
CA GLY A 219 0.22 -19.14 -2.68
C GLY A 219 0.59 -17.77 -3.27
N LEU A 220 -0.44 -17.02 -3.66
CA LEU A 220 -0.28 -15.74 -4.36
C LEU A 220 0.25 -14.62 -3.46
N ILE A 221 -0.17 -14.55 -2.20
CA ILE A 221 0.10 -13.42 -1.31
C ILE A 221 1.50 -13.48 -0.66
N ASP A 222 1.84 -14.62 -0.06
CA ASP A 222 3.09 -14.81 0.67
C ASP A 222 3.99 -15.88 0.05
N GLY A 223 3.59 -16.47 -1.08
CA GLY A 223 4.25 -17.66 -1.64
C GLY A 223 4.89 -17.45 -3.01
N THR A 224 5.52 -18.53 -3.46
CA THR A 224 6.26 -18.61 -4.73
C THR A 224 5.43 -18.18 -5.94
N ALA A 225 4.12 -18.48 -5.99
CA ALA A 225 3.30 -18.09 -7.14
C ALA A 225 3.25 -16.57 -7.35
N GLY A 226 3.12 -15.77 -6.29
CA GLY A 226 3.14 -14.31 -6.38
C GLY A 226 4.49 -13.76 -6.84
N ILE A 227 5.57 -14.41 -6.41
CA ILE A 227 6.95 -14.07 -6.78
C ILE A 227 7.14 -14.29 -8.29
N LEU A 228 6.85 -15.49 -8.77
CA LEU A 228 7.03 -15.85 -10.18
C LEU A 228 6.12 -15.03 -11.10
N LEU A 229 4.86 -14.81 -10.72
CA LEU A 229 3.95 -13.96 -11.50
C LEU A 229 4.46 -12.53 -11.62
N THR A 230 5.06 -11.98 -10.55
CA THR A 230 5.68 -10.65 -10.58
C THR A 230 6.84 -10.60 -11.58
N ILE A 231 7.77 -11.56 -11.49
CA ILE A 231 8.92 -11.66 -12.39
C ILE A 231 8.46 -11.75 -13.85
N LEU A 232 7.53 -12.66 -14.14
CA LEU A 232 7.00 -12.88 -15.48
C LEU A 232 6.29 -11.65 -16.03
N ALA A 233 5.51 -10.95 -15.21
CA ALA A 233 4.81 -9.74 -15.64
C ALA A 233 5.78 -8.62 -16.04
N ILE A 234 6.84 -8.41 -15.26
CA ILE A 234 7.83 -7.36 -15.51
C ILE A 234 8.72 -7.72 -16.71
N GLN A 235 9.13 -8.99 -16.86
CA GLN A 235 10.04 -9.41 -17.94
C GLN A 235 9.32 -9.58 -19.28
N ASN A 236 8.13 -10.18 -19.30
CA ASN A 236 7.46 -10.58 -20.55
C ASN A 236 6.31 -9.65 -20.95
N SER A 237 5.99 -8.63 -20.14
CA SER A 237 4.90 -7.67 -20.38
C SER A 237 3.52 -8.32 -20.65
N LYS A 238 3.32 -9.58 -20.25
CA LYS A 238 2.06 -10.29 -20.44
C LYS A 238 1.11 -9.98 -19.29
N LYS A 239 0.04 -9.24 -19.57
CA LYS A 239 -1.01 -8.93 -18.60
C LYS A 239 -1.95 -10.11 -18.41
N THR A 240 -2.15 -10.49 -17.14
CA THR A 240 -3.12 -11.49 -16.69
C THR A 240 -3.77 -10.96 -15.40
N PRO A 241 -5.04 -11.31 -15.09
CA PRO A 241 -5.84 -10.61 -14.09
C PRO A 241 -5.52 -10.96 -12.63
N TRP A 242 -4.37 -11.57 -12.34
CA TRP A 242 -4.02 -11.96 -10.97
C TRP A 242 -3.78 -10.74 -10.07
N ASP A 243 -3.35 -9.63 -10.66
CA ASP A 243 -3.08 -8.36 -9.98
C ASP A 243 -4.36 -7.64 -9.54
N CYS A 244 -5.54 -8.08 -10.02
CA CYS A 244 -6.85 -7.68 -9.49
C CYS A 244 -6.99 -8.04 -8.01
N ALA A 245 -6.43 -9.17 -7.57
CA ALA A 245 -6.45 -9.60 -6.17
C ALA A 245 -5.74 -8.61 -5.24
N PHE A 246 -4.90 -7.74 -5.80
CA PHE A 246 -4.09 -6.76 -5.09
C PHE A 246 -4.56 -5.32 -5.32
N LEU A 247 -5.70 -5.13 -6.00
CA LEU A 247 -6.21 -3.81 -6.43
C LEU A 247 -5.21 -3.04 -7.30
N LEU A 248 -4.39 -3.75 -8.09
CA LEU A 248 -3.38 -3.16 -8.97
C LEU A 248 -3.79 -3.15 -10.44
N SER A 249 -4.95 -3.70 -10.78
CA SER A 249 -5.59 -3.58 -12.09
C SER A 249 -7.10 -3.39 -11.95
N GLU A 250 -7.72 -2.99 -13.06
CA GLU A 250 -9.18 -2.91 -13.20
C GLU A 250 -9.75 -4.33 -13.37
N VAL A 251 -10.93 -4.56 -12.79
CA VAL A 251 -11.71 -5.82 -12.92
C VAL A 251 -12.69 -5.68 -14.07
#